data_AF-A0A931LSH8-F1
#
_entry.id   AF-A0A931LSH8-F1
#
_cell.length_a   1.000
_cell.length_b   1.000
_cell.length_c   1.000
_cell.angle_alpha   90.00
_cell.angle_beta   90.00
_cell.angle_gamma   90.00
#
_symmetry.space_group_name_H-M   'P 1'
#
loop_
_entity.id
_entity.type
_entity.pdbx_description
1 polymer ?
#
loop_
_entity_poly.entity_id
_entity_poly.type
_entity_poly.pdbx_seq_one_letter_code
_entity_poly.pdbx_strand_id
1 'polypeptide(L)'
;MASAKARGRFIVVEPSIRSVGGHYLQYALYVLRAAAELGFEPVLACHRDFPVEPVEGIQVVSVFANTFWGRWESAARPPTRLSRLCARALRLRSGLSHRFQVAWYFSGLYSFLGQILGPPFSKGFLGAALYKICRPFASLDTAIQKGMKKRTATGSRFVEATSEAISQFTTDLLQLHLQLSLRTGDHVLLATVSGAELTGVLGALRDDPALDAARWHLVFRRNIRPNPRINFSPEDAETRLIKRGLAWHRRCRPNVRLYTDTEALTEEYNTVWRHPVFRTLPIPHVRAREKPPEPAPYVVSYIGDARVEKGFPLLIPLVESVKASLLDTNKCRIRLQANFNTASGDPECVYARNQLRLYPDEQVELLTEPLSEEAYWKHIETSHVVLIPYDHNNYSQRSSGIFAECLGKEIPVIVPAGTWMSRQLQSHANQRLAELYGRGRIFDQSHLAAVPAPVTEGLVNPLESRWFIEWEEPKVIVATGCPKDAAQAIFRLNVHGRWQVRLQIDQRNADLALVLREDRLLEVTDPKTATQSYTLIELQQAAASLEIQVFGYRLMDLESHDAFGLSFVDRKDAEPFAGLGEIYFGADEIPALLERIVAHYDLYRAQLAAFGPEWRCLHSGAGFMKALNLETA
;
A
#
# COMPACT_ATOMS: atom_id res chain seq x y z
N MET A 1 -8.26 32.00 37.52
CA MET A 1 -8.22 31.00 36.43
C MET A 1 -9.04 29.81 36.87
N ALA A 2 -10.27 29.67 36.35
CA ALA A 2 -11.11 28.54 36.67
C ALA A 2 -10.49 27.27 36.04
N SER A 3 -10.30 26.22 36.83
CA SER A 3 -9.86 24.90 36.39
C SER A 3 -10.80 24.42 35.27
N ALA A 4 -10.35 24.47 34.01
CA ALA A 4 -11.08 23.88 32.90
C ALA A 4 -11.27 22.39 33.21
N LYS A 5 -12.52 21.94 33.27
CA LYS A 5 -12.86 20.54 33.56
C LYS A 5 -12.30 19.70 32.41
N ALA A 6 -11.38 18.77 32.69
CA ALA A 6 -10.74 17.95 31.67
C ALA A 6 -11.77 17.28 30.75
N ARG A 7 -11.54 17.31 29.43
CA ARG A 7 -12.47 16.79 28.40
C ARG A 7 -12.65 15.26 28.43
N GLY A 8 -11.94 14.56 29.31
CA GLY A 8 -11.83 13.10 29.39
C GLY A 8 -10.41 12.65 29.05
N ARG A 9 -10.18 11.35 28.92
CA ARG A 9 -8.88 10.81 28.47
C ARG A 9 -8.86 10.57 26.97
N PHE A 10 -7.69 10.74 26.37
CA PHE A 10 -7.42 10.25 25.03
C PHE A 10 -6.39 9.13 25.11
N ILE A 11 -6.83 7.91 24.80
CA ILE A 11 -6.07 6.68 25.00
C ILE A 11 -5.66 6.15 23.63
N VAL A 12 -4.36 6.05 23.37
CA VAL A 12 -3.84 5.35 22.18
C VAL A 12 -3.46 3.93 22.56
N VAL A 13 -4.10 2.96 21.92
CA VAL A 13 -3.82 1.52 22.05
C VAL A 13 -2.94 1.08 20.89
N GLU A 14 -1.69 0.72 21.19
CA GLU A 14 -0.76 0.16 20.21
C GLU A 14 0.09 -0.96 20.85
N PRO A 15 -0.37 -2.23 20.74
CA PRO A 15 0.31 -3.39 21.32
C PRO A 15 1.70 -3.67 20.76
N SER A 16 2.09 -3.03 19.64
CA SER A 16 3.40 -3.25 19.01
C SER A 16 4.53 -2.42 19.63
N ILE A 17 4.21 -1.45 20.49
CA ILE A 17 5.21 -0.64 21.20
C ILE A 17 5.79 -1.46 22.36
N ARG A 18 7.05 -1.91 22.22
CA ARG A 18 7.80 -2.73 23.20
C ARG A 18 9.05 -2.05 23.77
N SER A 19 9.51 -0.98 23.17
CA SER A 19 10.71 -0.25 23.60
C SER A 19 10.55 1.24 23.30
N VAL A 20 11.37 2.06 23.95
CA VAL A 20 11.55 3.45 23.55
C VAL A 20 12.09 3.50 22.12
N GLY A 21 11.47 4.30 21.26
CA GLY A 21 11.81 4.46 19.85
C GLY A 21 10.94 3.67 18.86
N GLY A 22 11.04 4.05 17.59
CA GLY A 22 10.33 3.44 16.46
C GLY A 22 9.03 4.15 16.06
N HIS A 23 8.58 3.88 14.83
CA HIS A 23 7.46 4.58 14.19
C HIS A 23 6.13 4.49 14.96
N TYR A 24 5.86 3.35 15.61
CA TYR A 24 4.63 3.16 16.37
C TYR A 24 4.54 4.11 17.57
N LEU A 25 5.65 4.25 18.31
CA LEU A 25 5.69 5.15 19.47
C LEU A 25 5.53 6.59 19.02
N GLN A 26 6.28 7.04 18.01
CA GLN A 26 6.19 8.41 17.52
C GLN A 26 4.77 8.77 17.08
N TYR A 27 4.12 7.90 16.28
CA TYR A 27 2.72 8.08 15.90
C TYR A 27 1.84 8.33 17.13
N ALA A 28 1.95 7.48 18.15
CA ALA A 28 1.14 7.59 19.36
C ALA A 28 1.43 8.90 20.11
N LEU A 29 2.70 9.27 20.26
CA LEU A 29 3.10 10.51 20.94
C LEU A 29 2.58 11.76 20.23
N TYR A 30 2.60 11.79 18.89
CA TYR A 30 2.06 12.91 18.12
C TYR A 30 0.57 13.13 18.36
N VAL A 31 -0.20 12.05 18.32
CA VAL A 31 -1.65 12.10 18.57
C VAL A 31 -1.93 12.49 20.02
N LEU A 32 -1.21 11.90 20.97
CA LEU A 32 -1.41 12.15 22.40
C LEU A 32 -1.06 13.59 22.81
N ARG A 33 0.03 14.15 22.27
CA ARG A 33 0.39 15.56 22.50
C ARG A 33 -0.66 16.52 21.94
N ALA A 34 -1.13 16.30 20.72
CA ALA A 34 -2.21 17.08 20.13
C ALA A 34 -3.53 16.94 20.92
N ALA A 35 -3.80 15.77 21.50
CA ALA A 35 -4.94 15.58 22.39
C ALA A 35 -4.80 16.36 23.71
N ALA A 36 -3.59 16.38 24.29
CA ALA A 36 -3.31 17.16 25.49
C ALA A 36 -3.52 18.67 25.25
N GLU A 37 -3.09 19.19 24.09
CA GLU A 37 -3.33 20.58 23.68
C GLU A 37 -4.83 20.93 23.59
N LEU A 38 -5.68 19.94 23.28
CA LEU A 38 -7.14 20.09 23.27
C LEU A 38 -7.79 19.87 24.66
N GLY A 39 -7.01 19.65 25.72
CA GLY A 39 -7.49 19.48 27.09
C GLY A 39 -7.89 18.06 27.49
N PHE A 40 -7.46 17.04 26.73
CA PHE A 40 -7.59 15.64 27.12
C PHE A 40 -6.43 15.20 28.01
N GLU A 41 -6.68 14.24 28.90
CA GLU A 41 -5.63 13.52 29.63
C GLU A 41 -5.03 12.43 28.71
N PRO A 42 -3.75 12.52 28.30
CA PRO A 42 -3.17 11.58 27.34
C PRO A 42 -2.73 10.26 28.02
N VAL A 43 -3.12 9.13 27.43
CA VAL A 43 -2.77 7.79 27.90
C VAL A 43 -2.23 6.93 26.76
N LEU A 44 -1.07 6.31 26.95
CA LEU A 44 -0.50 5.31 26.05
C LEU A 44 -0.72 3.90 26.62
N ALA A 45 -1.52 3.09 25.94
CA ALA A 45 -1.71 1.68 26.28
C ALA A 45 -0.91 0.79 25.31
N CYS A 46 0.10 0.08 25.83
CA CYS A 46 1.14 -0.57 25.02
C CYS A 46 1.48 -1.99 25.52
N HIS A 47 2.49 -2.61 24.93
CA HIS A 47 2.92 -3.97 25.29
C HIS A 47 3.45 -4.01 26.72
N ARG A 48 3.22 -5.12 27.43
CA ARG A 48 3.74 -5.37 28.80
C ARG A 48 5.28 -5.35 28.93
N ASP A 49 6.00 -5.37 27.81
CA ASP A 49 7.46 -5.34 27.78
C ASP A 49 8.00 -3.92 27.65
N PHE A 50 7.12 -2.94 27.36
CA PHE A 50 7.53 -1.55 27.23
C PHE A 50 8.03 -1.04 28.60
N PRO A 51 9.24 -0.46 28.66
CA PRO A 51 9.78 0.06 29.91
C PRO A 51 8.85 1.14 30.44
N VAL A 52 8.53 1.09 31.73
CA VAL A 52 7.64 2.06 32.39
C VAL A 52 8.36 3.40 32.63
N GLU A 53 9.40 3.71 31.86
CA GLU A 53 10.04 5.02 31.94
C GLU A 53 9.01 6.10 31.59
N PRO A 54 9.02 7.24 32.31
CA PRO A 54 8.03 8.27 32.12
C PRO A 54 8.19 8.91 30.73
N VAL A 55 7.19 8.71 29.88
CA VAL A 55 6.97 9.60 28.75
C VAL A 55 6.40 10.90 29.32
N GLU A 56 7.14 11.99 29.21
CA GLU A 56 6.77 13.27 29.84
C GLU A 56 5.32 13.68 29.49
N GLY A 57 4.52 13.92 30.53
CA GLY A 57 3.13 14.34 30.41
C GLY A 57 2.15 13.27 29.91
N ILE A 58 2.56 12.00 29.75
CA ILE A 58 1.73 10.91 29.22
C ILE A 58 1.67 9.75 30.22
N GLN A 59 0.45 9.34 30.59
CA GLN A 59 0.26 8.14 31.41
C GLN A 59 0.52 6.89 30.56
N VAL A 60 1.37 5.98 31.03
CA VAL A 60 1.66 4.71 30.34
C VAL A 60 0.96 3.54 31.04
N VAL A 61 0.29 2.69 30.27
CA VAL A 61 -0.39 1.47 30.72
C VAL A 61 0.10 0.27 29.89
N SER A 62 0.97 -0.54 30.47
CA SER A 62 1.60 -1.68 29.79
C SER A 62 0.82 -2.97 30.04
N VAL A 63 -0.22 -3.24 29.24
CA VAL A 63 -1.18 -4.34 29.47
C VAL A 63 -1.17 -5.42 28.39
N PHE A 64 -0.78 -5.08 27.15
CA PHE A 64 -0.96 -5.99 26.03
C PHE A 64 0.11 -7.08 25.97
N ALA A 65 -0.34 -8.32 25.82
CA ALA A 65 0.52 -9.50 25.88
C ALA A 65 1.18 -9.88 24.54
N ASN A 66 0.55 -9.48 23.43
CA ASN A 66 0.92 -9.82 22.06
C ASN A 66 1.03 -8.56 21.20
N THR A 67 2.01 -8.52 20.30
CA THR A 67 2.10 -7.47 19.28
C THR A 67 1.10 -7.71 18.15
N PHE A 68 0.87 -6.69 17.32
CA PHE A 68 0.08 -6.83 16.10
C PHE A 68 0.62 -7.95 15.17
N TRP A 69 1.95 -8.11 15.10
CA TRP A 69 2.63 -9.05 14.21
C TRP A 69 2.85 -10.46 14.79
N GLY A 70 3.00 -10.59 16.12
CA GLY A 70 3.37 -11.85 16.79
C GLY A 70 2.40 -13.02 16.57
N ARG A 71 1.18 -12.72 16.11
CA ARG A 71 0.14 -13.69 15.71
C ARG A 71 0.57 -14.52 14.49
N TRP A 72 1.26 -13.88 13.54
CA TRP A 72 1.75 -14.51 12.31
C TRP A 72 3.01 -15.33 12.58
N GLU A 73 3.87 -14.87 13.49
CA GLU A 73 5.06 -15.60 13.93
C GLU A 73 4.71 -16.87 14.73
N SER A 74 3.66 -16.81 15.55
CA SER A 74 3.20 -17.95 16.35
C SER A 74 2.65 -19.09 15.48
N ALA A 75 2.01 -18.76 14.36
CA ALA A 75 1.58 -19.76 13.37
C ALA A 75 2.74 -20.47 12.67
N ALA A 76 3.96 -19.90 12.71
CA ALA A 76 5.17 -20.45 12.12
C ALA A 76 5.94 -21.41 13.05
N ARG A 77 5.61 -21.50 14.35
CA ARG A 77 6.30 -22.38 15.34
C ARG A 77 5.79 -23.84 15.31
N PRO A 78 6.64 -24.86 15.57
CA PRO A 78 6.23 -26.26 15.59
C PRO A 78 5.43 -26.66 16.86
N PRO A 79 4.51 -27.65 16.79
CA PRO A 79 3.50 -27.90 17.84
C PRO A 79 4.00 -28.66 19.08
N THR A 80 3.54 -28.23 20.25
CA THR A 80 3.59 -28.97 21.53
C THR A 80 2.62 -30.18 21.52
N ARG A 81 2.72 -31.09 22.51
CA ARG A 81 1.89 -32.31 22.56
C ARG A 81 0.39 -32.03 22.75
N LEU A 82 0.03 -30.93 23.42
CA LEU A 82 -1.35 -30.59 23.78
C LEU A 82 -2.18 -30.11 22.58
N SER A 83 -1.58 -29.31 21.69
CA SER A 83 -2.25 -28.84 20.47
C SER A 83 -2.56 -29.96 19.48
N ARG A 84 -1.80 -31.07 19.50
CA ARG A 84 -2.09 -32.27 18.70
C ARG A 84 -3.37 -32.99 19.15
N LEU A 85 -3.74 -32.90 20.43
CA LEU A 85 -4.96 -33.49 20.98
C LEU A 85 -6.19 -32.65 20.61
N CYS A 86 -6.11 -31.33 20.74
CA CYS A 86 -7.20 -30.41 20.36
C CYS A 86 -7.53 -30.47 18.86
N ALA A 87 -6.51 -30.48 17.99
CA ALA A 87 -6.70 -30.65 16.55
C ALA A 87 -7.33 -32.00 16.17
N ARG A 88 -7.16 -33.03 17.01
CA ARG A 88 -7.76 -34.36 16.81
C ARG A 88 -9.24 -34.38 17.23
N ALA A 89 -9.61 -33.63 18.27
CA ALA A 89 -10.99 -33.44 18.70
C ALA A 89 -11.80 -32.59 17.71
N LEU A 90 -11.20 -31.53 17.15
CA LEU A 90 -11.86 -30.67 16.15
C LEU A 90 -12.08 -31.38 14.79
N ARG A 91 -11.18 -32.29 14.40
CA ARG A 91 -11.35 -33.15 13.20
C ARG A 91 -12.55 -34.09 13.26
N LEU A 92 -12.96 -34.51 14.46
CA LEU A 92 -14.15 -35.36 14.64
C LEU A 92 -15.45 -34.55 14.47
N ARG A 93 -15.41 -33.22 14.63
CA ARG A 93 -16.59 -32.36 14.59
C ARG A 93 -16.86 -31.73 13.21
N SER A 94 -15.84 -31.56 12.36
CA SER A 94 -15.98 -30.90 11.04
C SER A 94 -15.94 -31.85 9.84
N GLY A 95 -16.00 -33.17 10.05
CA GLY A 95 -15.74 -34.20 9.04
C GLY A 95 -16.97 -34.87 8.40
N LEU A 96 -18.19 -34.36 8.60
CA LEU A 96 -19.41 -34.89 7.96
C LEU A 96 -19.90 -33.92 6.87
N SER A 97 -19.35 -33.99 5.66
CA SER A 97 -20.01 -33.44 4.47
C SER A 97 -19.62 -34.11 3.15
N HIS A 98 -20.66 -34.45 2.38
CA HIS A 98 -20.84 -34.69 0.93
C HIS A 98 -19.89 -35.59 0.10
N ARG A 99 -18.62 -35.79 0.47
CA ARG A 99 -17.67 -36.57 -0.36
C ARG A 99 -17.61 -38.06 -0.04
N PHE A 100 -18.09 -38.45 1.15
CA PHE A 100 -18.37 -39.85 1.46
C PHE A 100 -19.53 -40.40 0.62
N GLN A 101 -20.51 -39.56 0.24
CA GLN A 101 -21.64 -40.01 -0.58
C GLN A 101 -21.20 -40.46 -1.98
N VAL A 102 -20.29 -39.76 -2.66
CA VAL A 102 -19.91 -40.11 -4.04
C VAL A 102 -19.10 -41.41 -4.10
N ALA A 103 -18.11 -41.59 -3.20
CA ALA A 103 -17.32 -42.84 -3.16
C ALA A 103 -18.18 -44.04 -2.71
N TRP A 104 -19.12 -43.83 -1.79
CA TRP A 104 -20.06 -44.86 -1.35
C TRP A 104 -21.10 -45.20 -2.43
N TYR A 105 -21.55 -44.21 -3.21
CA TYR A 105 -22.40 -44.43 -4.38
C TYR A 105 -21.70 -45.23 -5.48
N PHE A 106 -20.42 -44.97 -5.79
CA PHE A 106 -19.69 -45.73 -6.80
C PHE A 106 -19.27 -47.13 -6.33
N SER A 107 -18.91 -47.29 -5.06
CA SER A 107 -18.68 -48.61 -4.44
C SER A 107 -19.97 -49.43 -4.37
N GLY A 108 -21.09 -48.77 -4.05
CA GLY A 108 -22.42 -49.38 -4.02
C GLY A 108 -22.89 -49.78 -5.41
N LEU A 109 -22.68 -48.92 -6.42
CA LEU A 109 -23.03 -49.19 -7.82
C LEU A 109 -22.19 -50.35 -8.39
N TYR A 110 -20.90 -50.42 -8.09
CA TYR A 110 -20.04 -51.54 -8.53
C TYR A 110 -20.46 -52.87 -7.87
N SER A 111 -20.81 -52.84 -6.58
CA SER A 111 -21.28 -54.03 -5.84
C SER A 111 -22.66 -54.48 -6.32
N PHE A 112 -23.56 -53.53 -6.60
CA PHE A 112 -24.89 -53.79 -7.13
C PHE A 112 -24.85 -54.37 -8.55
N LEU A 113 -24.03 -53.80 -9.44
CA LEU A 113 -23.83 -54.33 -10.79
C LEU A 113 -23.15 -55.70 -10.78
N GLY A 114 -22.22 -55.95 -9.86
CA GLY A 114 -21.62 -57.27 -9.65
C GLY A 114 -22.63 -58.34 -9.16
N GLN A 115 -23.65 -57.94 -8.38
CA GLN A 115 -24.71 -58.83 -7.93
C GLN A 115 -25.75 -59.13 -9.04
N ILE A 116 -26.04 -58.17 -9.92
CA ILE A 116 -27.00 -58.36 -11.02
C ILE A 116 -26.41 -59.12 -12.21
N LEU A 117 -25.16 -58.83 -12.57
CA LEU A 117 -24.54 -59.34 -13.79
C LEU A 117 -23.68 -60.60 -13.59
N GLY A 118 -23.52 -61.03 -12.33
CA GLY A 118 -22.82 -62.24 -11.94
C GLY A 118 -21.30 -62.22 -12.15
N PRO A 119 -20.61 -63.32 -11.78
CA PRO A 119 -19.15 -63.41 -11.76
C PRO A 119 -18.38 -63.20 -13.09
N PRO A 120 -18.95 -63.24 -14.32
CA PRO A 120 -18.15 -62.92 -15.51
C PRO A 120 -17.75 -61.43 -15.60
N PHE A 121 -18.42 -60.54 -14.85
CA PHE A 121 -18.25 -59.10 -15.01
C PHE A 121 -16.90 -58.57 -14.48
N SER A 122 -16.36 -59.17 -13.41
CA SER A 122 -15.08 -58.76 -12.81
C SER A 122 -13.85 -59.22 -13.60
N LYS A 123 -14.01 -60.15 -14.55
CA LYS A 123 -12.92 -60.70 -15.39
C LYS A 123 -13.04 -60.37 -16.89
N GLY A 124 -14.13 -59.74 -17.33
CA GLY A 124 -14.32 -59.31 -18.72
C GLY A 124 -13.67 -57.97 -19.06
N PHE A 125 -13.50 -57.71 -20.37
CA PHE A 125 -12.92 -56.47 -20.93
C PHE A 125 -13.53 -55.18 -20.33
N LEU A 126 -14.83 -55.19 -20.04
CA LEU A 126 -15.56 -54.06 -19.44
C LEU A 126 -15.16 -53.80 -17.97
N GLY A 127 -14.95 -54.84 -17.18
CA GLY A 127 -14.51 -54.73 -15.77
C GLY A 127 -13.08 -54.23 -15.64
N ALA A 128 -12.19 -54.66 -16.54
CA ALA A 128 -10.81 -54.18 -16.62
C ALA A 128 -10.72 -52.72 -17.11
N ALA A 129 -11.61 -52.30 -18.02
CA ALA A 129 -11.72 -50.92 -18.49
C ALA A 129 -12.20 -49.98 -17.36
N LEU A 130 -13.24 -50.36 -16.62
CA LEU A 130 -13.72 -49.62 -15.44
C LEU A 130 -12.65 -49.48 -14.36
N TYR A 131 -11.90 -50.55 -14.07
CA TYR A 131 -10.79 -50.50 -13.11
C TYR A 131 -9.65 -49.56 -13.59
N LYS A 132 -9.31 -49.57 -14.89
CA LYS A 132 -8.31 -48.65 -15.48
C LYS A 132 -8.78 -47.19 -15.48
N ILE A 133 -10.08 -46.93 -15.63
CA ILE A 133 -10.67 -45.58 -15.56
C ILE A 133 -10.69 -45.06 -14.11
N CYS A 134 -10.84 -45.93 -13.11
CA CYS A 134 -10.87 -45.53 -11.69
C CYS A 134 -9.47 -45.40 -11.04
N ARG A 135 -8.43 -46.06 -11.59
CA ARG A 135 -7.06 -46.05 -11.03
C ARG A 135 -6.37 -44.66 -10.96
N PRO A 136 -6.52 -43.74 -11.92
CA PRO A 136 -5.95 -42.39 -11.84
C PRO A 136 -6.51 -41.57 -10.67
N PHE A 137 -7.74 -41.85 -10.24
CA PHE A 137 -8.38 -41.16 -9.13
C PHE A 137 -7.76 -41.55 -7.78
N ALA A 138 -7.25 -42.77 -7.61
CA ALA A 138 -6.61 -43.18 -6.35
C ALA A 138 -5.22 -42.53 -6.12
N SER A 139 -4.42 -42.37 -7.18
CA SER A 139 -3.13 -41.65 -7.10
C SER A 139 -3.31 -40.14 -6.97
N LEU A 140 -4.33 -39.59 -7.64
CA LEU A 140 -4.70 -38.18 -7.50
C LEU A 140 -5.26 -37.91 -6.10
N ASP A 141 -6.05 -38.82 -5.53
CA ASP A 141 -6.59 -38.70 -4.17
C ASP A 141 -5.48 -38.81 -3.11
N THR A 142 -4.41 -39.57 -3.35
CA THR A 142 -3.26 -39.62 -2.41
C THR A 142 -2.43 -38.33 -2.44
N ALA A 143 -2.22 -37.75 -3.63
CA ALA A 143 -1.51 -36.47 -3.81
C ALA A 143 -2.35 -35.28 -3.34
N ILE A 144 -3.65 -35.27 -3.65
CA ILE A 144 -4.63 -34.30 -3.17
C ILE A 144 -4.82 -34.45 -1.67
N GLN A 145 -4.90 -35.65 -1.09
CA GLN A 145 -4.97 -35.82 0.37
C GLN A 145 -3.69 -35.41 1.07
N LYS A 146 -2.49 -35.63 0.49
CA LYS A 146 -1.24 -35.09 1.06
C LYS A 146 -1.20 -33.56 0.98
N GLY A 147 -1.57 -32.98 -0.16
CA GLY A 147 -1.64 -31.53 -0.36
C GLY A 147 -2.73 -30.85 0.49
N MET A 148 -3.90 -31.47 0.61
CA MET A 148 -5.02 -31.03 1.44
C MET A 148 -4.76 -31.27 2.92
N LYS A 149 -4.10 -32.35 3.35
CA LYS A 149 -3.67 -32.54 4.76
C LYS A 149 -2.66 -31.47 5.17
N LYS A 150 -1.74 -31.08 4.27
CA LYS A 150 -0.82 -29.95 4.50
C LYS A 150 -1.60 -28.63 4.56
N ARG A 151 -2.46 -28.32 3.58
CA ARG A 151 -3.25 -27.07 3.54
C ARG A 151 -4.26 -26.94 4.69
N THR A 152 -4.93 -28.03 5.09
CA THR A 152 -5.88 -28.04 6.21
C THR A 152 -5.18 -27.97 7.56
N ALA A 153 -3.98 -28.56 7.71
CA ALA A 153 -3.18 -28.40 8.91
C ALA A 153 -2.66 -26.96 9.08
N THR A 154 -2.20 -26.31 8.01
CA THR A 154 -1.78 -24.90 8.07
C THR A 154 -2.98 -23.96 8.27
N GLY A 155 -4.10 -24.22 7.59
CA GLY A 155 -5.34 -23.44 7.77
C GLY A 155 -5.96 -23.58 9.16
N SER A 156 -5.99 -24.80 9.74
CA SER A 156 -6.47 -25.00 11.13
C SER A 156 -5.56 -24.35 12.17
N ARG A 157 -4.23 -24.42 12.01
CA ARG A 157 -3.27 -23.70 12.86
C ARG A 157 -3.46 -22.20 12.81
N PHE A 158 -3.64 -21.65 11.62
CA PHE A 158 -3.88 -20.22 11.44
C PHE A 158 -5.16 -19.79 12.16
N VAL A 159 -6.23 -20.58 12.05
CA VAL A 159 -7.51 -20.33 12.75
C VAL A 159 -7.35 -20.42 14.26
N GLU A 160 -6.67 -21.44 14.78
CA GLU A 160 -6.42 -21.62 16.23
C GLU A 160 -5.58 -20.46 16.80
N ALA A 161 -4.44 -20.13 16.20
CA ALA A 161 -3.58 -19.04 16.63
C ALA A 161 -4.28 -17.67 16.54
N THR A 162 -5.10 -17.46 15.51
CA THR A 162 -5.92 -16.25 15.38
C THR A 162 -6.98 -16.18 16.46
N SER A 163 -7.64 -17.29 16.80
CA SER A 163 -8.64 -17.33 17.87
C SER A 163 -8.03 -17.06 19.25
N GLU A 164 -6.86 -17.63 19.54
CA GLU A 164 -6.14 -17.39 20.79
C GLU A 164 -5.69 -15.92 20.89
N ALA A 165 -5.15 -15.36 19.81
CA ALA A 165 -4.76 -13.95 19.76
C ALA A 165 -5.95 -12.99 19.94
N ILE A 166 -7.11 -13.31 19.37
CA ILE A 166 -8.35 -12.54 19.56
C ILE A 166 -8.77 -12.60 21.04
N SER A 167 -8.80 -13.80 21.63
CA SER A 167 -9.19 -13.97 23.03
C SER A 167 -8.25 -13.21 23.97
N GLN A 168 -6.94 -13.33 23.77
CA GLN A 168 -5.96 -12.61 24.58
C GLN A 168 -6.13 -11.09 24.44
N PHE A 169 -6.31 -10.59 23.22
CA PHE A 169 -6.52 -9.16 22.99
C PHE A 169 -7.81 -8.64 23.65
N THR A 170 -8.90 -9.43 23.62
CA THR A 170 -10.13 -9.13 24.37
C THR A 170 -9.87 -9.07 25.87
N THR A 171 -9.14 -10.04 26.43
CA THR A 171 -8.77 -10.04 27.85
C THR A 171 -7.92 -8.82 28.21
N ASP A 172 -6.94 -8.45 27.38
CA ASP A 172 -6.07 -7.30 27.61
C ASP A 172 -6.88 -5.97 27.60
N LEU A 173 -7.88 -5.85 26.72
CA LEU A 173 -8.79 -4.69 26.71
C LEU A 173 -9.68 -4.61 27.97
N LEU A 174 -10.16 -5.75 28.47
CA LEU A 174 -10.90 -5.80 29.73
C LEU A 174 -9.99 -5.40 30.91
N GLN A 175 -8.74 -5.86 30.92
CA GLN A 175 -7.75 -5.44 31.93
C GLN A 175 -7.45 -3.93 31.85
N LEU A 176 -7.31 -3.38 30.64
CA LEU A 176 -7.17 -1.93 30.44
C LEU A 176 -8.34 -1.17 31.06
N HIS A 177 -9.57 -1.66 30.88
CA HIS A 177 -10.75 -1.07 31.48
C HIS A 177 -10.80 -1.20 32.99
N LEU A 178 -10.36 -2.32 33.56
CA LEU A 178 -10.26 -2.46 35.02
C LEU A 178 -9.25 -1.47 35.62
N GLN A 179 -8.15 -1.20 34.93
CA GLN A 179 -7.12 -0.26 35.40
C GLN A 179 -7.53 1.21 35.23
N LEU A 180 -8.21 1.54 34.13
CA LEU A 180 -8.56 2.93 33.82
C LEU A 180 -9.99 3.30 34.23
N SER A 181 -10.90 2.35 34.41
CA SER A 181 -12.35 2.61 34.51
C SER A 181 -12.83 3.52 33.39
N LEU A 182 -12.81 3.01 32.15
CA LEU A 182 -13.21 3.80 30.98
C LEU A 182 -14.62 4.39 31.17
N ARG A 183 -14.78 5.67 30.84
CA ARG A 183 -15.99 6.45 31.15
C ARG A 183 -16.42 7.33 29.99
N THR A 184 -17.61 7.91 30.12
CA THR A 184 -18.11 8.92 29.19
C THR A 184 -17.13 10.09 29.06
N GLY A 185 -16.82 10.43 27.81
CA GLY A 185 -15.82 11.46 27.47
C GLY A 185 -14.44 10.89 27.16
N ASP A 186 -14.15 9.63 27.50
CA ASP A 186 -12.91 8.98 27.07
C ASP A 186 -12.96 8.60 25.58
N HIS A 187 -11.83 8.75 24.91
CA HIS A 187 -11.59 8.36 23.54
C HIS A 187 -10.52 7.27 23.49
N VAL A 188 -10.77 6.18 22.78
CA VAL A 188 -9.83 5.06 22.61
C VAL A 188 -9.50 4.91 21.13
N LEU A 189 -8.26 5.17 20.75
CA LEU A 189 -7.75 5.04 19.38
C LEU A 189 -6.89 3.79 19.23
N LEU A 190 -7.27 2.90 18.33
CA LEU A 190 -6.41 1.81 17.84
C LEU A 190 -5.80 2.26 16.51
N ALA A 191 -4.51 2.58 16.53
CA ALA A 191 -3.80 3.19 15.40
C ALA A 191 -3.62 2.23 14.20
N THR A 192 -3.70 0.93 14.44
CA THR A 192 -3.64 -0.13 13.43
C THR A 192 -4.60 -1.25 13.81
N VAL A 193 -5.54 -1.57 12.92
CA VAL A 193 -6.58 -2.58 13.14
C VAL A 193 -6.64 -3.57 11.98
N SER A 194 -6.65 -4.85 12.32
CA SER A 194 -7.00 -6.00 11.48
C SER A 194 -8.39 -6.53 11.85
N GLY A 195 -8.84 -7.54 11.11
CA GLY A 195 -10.06 -8.29 11.44
C GLY A 195 -9.99 -8.93 12.84
N ALA A 196 -8.80 -9.30 13.32
CA ALA A 196 -8.62 -9.84 14.66
C ALA A 196 -8.84 -8.79 15.76
N GLU A 197 -8.23 -7.61 15.67
CA GLU A 197 -8.44 -6.54 16.66
C GLU A 197 -9.88 -6.02 16.62
N LEU A 198 -10.48 -5.90 15.42
CA LEU A 198 -11.90 -5.56 15.31
C LEU A 198 -12.74 -6.59 16.08
N THR A 199 -12.51 -7.89 15.84
CA THR A 199 -13.24 -8.95 16.55
C THR A 199 -13.00 -8.90 18.06
N GLY A 200 -11.78 -8.59 18.50
CA GLY A 200 -11.43 -8.54 19.92
C GLY A 200 -12.02 -7.33 20.65
N VAL A 201 -12.00 -6.13 20.05
CA VAL A 201 -12.71 -4.92 20.57
C VAL A 201 -14.19 -5.22 20.72
N LEU A 202 -14.76 -5.79 19.67
CA LEU A 202 -16.17 -6.16 19.63
C LEU A 202 -16.50 -7.22 20.70
N GLY A 203 -15.67 -8.24 20.88
CA GLY A 203 -15.77 -9.21 21.97
C GLY A 203 -15.75 -8.56 23.35
N ALA A 204 -14.80 -7.65 23.62
CA ALA A 204 -14.70 -6.95 24.90
C ALA A 204 -15.96 -6.14 25.18
N LEU A 205 -16.42 -5.36 24.20
CA LEU A 205 -17.65 -4.57 24.28
C LEU A 205 -18.89 -5.41 24.58
N ARG A 206 -18.96 -6.65 24.06
CA ARG A 206 -20.03 -7.61 24.36
C ARG A 206 -19.95 -8.09 25.80
N ASP A 207 -18.75 -8.44 26.24
CA ASP A 207 -18.51 -9.10 27.53
C ASP A 207 -18.63 -8.11 28.70
N ASP A 208 -18.29 -6.84 28.47
CA ASP A 208 -18.52 -5.73 29.41
C ASP A 208 -19.14 -4.50 28.70
N PRO A 209 -20.46 -4.30 28.82
CA PRO A 209 -21.14 -3.14 28.26
C PRO A 209 -20.68 -1.77 28.84
N ALA A 210 -19.98 -1.72 29.99
CA ALA A 210 -19.47 -0.46 30.53
C ALA A 210 -18.41 0.18 29.62
N LEU A 211 -17.70 -0.63 28.82
CA LEU A 211 -16.77 -0.17 27.79
C LEU A 211 -17.42 0.71 26.71
N ASP A 212 -18.75 0.62 26.54
CA ASP A 212 -19.51 1.42 25.58
C ASP A 212 -19.63 2.89 26.01
N ALA A 213 -19.26 3.22 27.25
CA ALA A 213 -19.19 4.61 27.73
C ALA A 213 -18.09 5.42 27.01
N ALA A 214 -17.01 4.77 26.59
CA ALA A 214 -15.94 5.40 25.81
C ALA A 214 -16.25 5.39 24.31
N ARG A 215 -15.66 6.35 23.58
CA ARG A 215 -15.72 6.39 22.12
C ARG A 215 -14.51 5.69 21.52
N TRP A 216 -14.75 4.76 20.59
CA TRP A 216 -13.70 3.95 19.98
C TRP A 216 -13.41 4.40 18.55
N HIS A 217 -12.14 4.51 18.21
CA HIS A 217 -11.64 4.93 16.90
C HIS A 217 -10.71 3.86 16.35
N LEU A 218 -11.11 3.20 15.26
CA LEU A 218 -10.41 2.03 14.71
C LEU A 218 -9.84 2.37 13.32
N VAL A 219 -8.52 2.30 13.14
CA VAL A 219 -7.85 2.69 11.88
C VAL A 219 -7.37 1.45 11.10
N PHE A 220 -7.91 1.25 9.91
CA PHE A 220 -7.57 0.15 9.00
C PHE A 220 -6.59 0.64 7.92
N ARG A 221 -5.45 -0.05 7.76
CA ARG A 221 -4.32 0.38 6.90
C ARG A 221 -3.97 -0.61 5.79
N ARG A 222 -4.89 -1.52 5.48
CA ARG A 222 -4.64 -2.64 4.54
C ARG A 222 -5.75 -2.73 3.52
N ASN A 223 -5.38 -3.11 2.30
CA ASN A 223 -6.31 -3.37 1.21
C ASN A 223 -7.24 -4.53 1.60
N ILE A 224 -8.49 -4.49 1.16
CA ILE A 224 -9.46 -5.57 1.40
C ILE A 224 -9.25 -6.71 0.41
N ARG A 225 -8.97 -6.36 -0.86
CA ARG A 225 -8.73 -7.36 -1.90
C ARG A 225 -7.25 -7.73 -1.94
N PRO A 226 -6.92 -9.03 -1.89
CA PRO A 226 -5.54 -9.46 -1.89
C PRO A 226 -4.79 -9.06 -3.15
N ASN A 227 -3.48 -8.84 -2.98
CA ASN A 227 -2.54 -8.78 -4.08
C ASN A 227 -2.61 -10.11 -4.86
N PRO A 228 -2.88 -10.08 -6.17
CA PRO A 228 -3.04 -11.27 -7.00
C PRO A 228 -1.79 -12.13 -7.14
N ARG A 229 -0.60 -11.56 -6.89
CA ARG A 229 0.68 -12.31 -6.82
C ARG A 229 0.82 -13.11 -5.52
N ILE A 230 0.06 -12.75 -4.48
CA ILE A 230 -0.01 -13.52 -3.26
C ILE A 230 -1.14 -14.55 -3.43
N ASN A 231 -0.76 -15.82 -3.58
CA ASN A 231 -1.66 -16.96 -3.72
C ASN A 231 -2.52 -17.20 -2.45
N PHE A 232 -3.44 -16.31 -2.14
CA PHE A 232 -4.54 -16.58 -1.22
C PHE A 232 -5.87 -16.66 -1.98
N SER A 233 -6.65 -17.71 -1.69
CA SER A 233 -7.85 -18.11 -2.43
C SER A 233 -9.12 -17.44 -1.85
N PRO A 234 -10.29 -17.54 -2.51
CA PRO A 234 -11.46 -16.67 -2.34
C PRO A 234 -11.92 -16.45 -0.89
N GLU A 235 -12.02 -15.17 -0.53
CA GLU A 235 -12.13 -14.58 0.81
C GLU A 235 -10.96 -14.95 1.73
N ASP A 236 -9.94 -14.09 1.83
CA ASP A 236 -8.89 -14.25 2.82
C ASP A 236 -9.49 -14.27 4.23
N ALA A 237 -8.86 -15.02 5.15
CA ALA A 237 -9.35 -15.14 6.53
C ALA A 237 -9.53 -13.77 7.22
N GLU A 238 -8.67 -12.82 6.87
CA GLU A 238 -8.73 -11.42 7.27
C GLU A 238 -10.01 -10.73 6.78
N THR A 239 -10.29 -10.80 5.48
CA THR A 239 -11.51 -10.24 4.88
C THR A 239 -12.76 -10.84 5.51
N ARG A 240 -12.76 -12.14 5.83
CA ARG A 240 -13.88 -12.79 6.55
C ARG A 240 -14.07 -12.25 7.96
N LEU A 241 -12.98 -12.03 8.70
CA LEU A 241 -13.05 -11.47 10.05
C LEU A 241 -13.58 -10.03 10.02
N ILE A 242 -13.07 -9.20 9.10
CA ILE A 242 -13.57 -7.83 8.89
C ILE A 242 -15.07 -7.87 8.56
N LYS A 243 -15.48 -8.68 7.57
CA LYS A 243 -16.88 -8.82 7.16
C LYS A 243 -17.79 -9.22 8.33
N ARG A 244 -17.37 -10.18 9.16
CA ARG A 244 -18.12 -10.61 10.35
C ARG A 244 -18.18 -9.52 11.42
N GLY A 245 -17.06 -8.86 11.70
CA GLY A 245 -16.98 -7.77 12.67
C GLY A 245 -17.88 -6.60 12.28
N LEU A 246 -17.86 -6.18 11.01
CA LEU A 246 -18.71 -5.10 10.51
C LEU A 246 -20.20 -5.47 10.55
N ALA A 247 -20.57 -6.71 10.23
CA ALA A 247 -21.95 -7.18 10.34
C ALA A 247 -22.46 -7.16 11.79
N TRP A 248 -21.58 -7.32 12.77
CA TRP A 248 -21.92 -7.21 14.19
C TRP A 248 -21.98 -5.74 14.65
N HIS A 249 -21.01 -4.91 14.25
CA HIS A 249 -21.00 -3.47 14.51
C HIS A 249 -22.32 -2.79 14.11
N ARG A 250 -22.80 -3.04 12.88
CA ARG A 250 -24.05 -2.44 12.33
C ARG A 250 -25.27 -2.65 13.21
N ARG A 251 -25.30 -3.72 14.00
CA ARG A 251 -26.47 -4.08 14.80
C ARG A 251 -26.49 -3.41 16.17
N CYS A 252 -25.34 -2.99 16.70
CA CYS A 252 -25.24 -2.85 18.16
C CYS A 252 -24.36 -1.72 18.70
N ARG A 253 -23.54 -0.97 17.93
CA ARG A 253 -22.49 -0.11 18.54
C ARG A 253 -22.27 1.26 17.88
N PRO A 254 -23.05 2.31 18.23
CA PRO A 254 -22.87 3.66 17.66
C PRO A 254 -21.57 4.37 18.09
N ASN A 255 -20.94 3.94 19.19
CA ASN A 255 -19.74 4.59 19.74
C ASN A 255 -18.42 4.10 19.12
N VAL A 256 -18.47 3.15 18.17
CA VAL A 256 -17.31 2.69 17.42
C VAL A 256 -17.27 3.36 16.05
N ARG A 257 -16.23 4.16 15.79
CA ARG A 257 -15.98 4.85 14.53
C ARG A 257 -14.84 4.17 13.77
N LEU A 258 -14.99 4.04 12.46
CA LEU A 258 -14.06 3.34 11.60
C LEU A 258 -13.37 4.30 10.65
N TYR A 259 -12.07 4.10 10.48
CA TYR A 259 -11.22 4.97 9.71
C TYR A 259 -10.27 4.19 8.83
N THR A 260 -9.78 4.83 7.78
CA THR A 260 -8.59 4.40 7.06
C THR A 260 -7.60 5.56 6.97
N ASP A 261 -6.41 5.32 6.42
CA ASP A 261 -5.35 6.34 6.30
C ASP A 261 -5.16 6.87 4.87
N THR A 262 -6.01 6.49 3.92
CA THR A 262 -6.07 7.09 2.57
C THR A 262 -7.50 7.17 2.05
N GLU A 263 -7.79 8.12 1.17
CA GLU A 263 -9.09 8.26 0.50
C GLU A 263 -9.42 7.01 -0.33
N ALA A 264 -8.41 6.42 -0.98
CA ALA A 264 -8.57 5.23 -1.80
C ALA A 264 -9.00 4.01 -0.95
N LEU A 265 -8.42 3.83 0.24
CA LEU A 265 -8.86 2.78 1.16
C LEU A 265 -10.26 3.07 1.69
N THR A 266 -10.53 4.32 2.12
CA THR A 266 -11.88 4.69 2.57
C THR A 266 -12.94 4.40 1.51
N GLU A 267 -12.64 4.70 0.24
CA GLU A 267 -13.49 4.34 -0.89
C GLU A 267 -13.67 2.82 -1.01
N GLU A 268 -12.57 2.05 -1.04
CA GLU A 268 -12.63 0.58 -1.13
C GLU A 268 -13.50 -0.03 -0.02
N TYR A 269 -13.27 0.37 1.23
CA TYR A 269 -14.06 -0.07 2.38
C TYR A 269 -15.54 0.31 2.25
N ASN A 270 -15.85 1.53 1.83
CA ASN A 270 -17.24 1.99 1.69
C ASN A 270 -17.96 1.37 0.47
N THR A 271 -17.24 1.04 -0.60
CA THR A 271 -17.78 0.30 -1.75
C THR A 271 -18.16 -1.12 -1.35
N VAL A 272 -17.28 -1.81 -0.62
CA VAL A 272 -17.56 -3.18 -0.14
C VAL A 272 -18.63 -3.16 0.96
N TRP A 273 -18.58 -2.18 1.87
CA TRP A 273 -19.49 -2.05 3.00
C TRP A 273 -20.06 -0.64 3.09
N ARG A 274 -21.30 -0.45 2.62
CA ARG A 274 -22.00 0.85 2.66
C ARG A 274 -22.21 1.40 4.09
N HIS A 275 -22.33 0.50 5.08
CA HIS A 275 -22.45 0.85 6.49
C HIS A 275 -21.75 -0.21 7.35
N PRO A 276 -21.11 0.19 8.48
CA PRO A 276 -20.82 1.57 8.89
C PRO A 276 -19.90 2.31 7.91
N VAL A 277 -19.97 3.65 7.91
CA VAL A 277 -19.19 4.50 6.99
C VAL A 277 -17.79 4.71 7.55
N PHE A 278 -16.79 4.43 6.71
CA PHE A 278 -15.39 4.74 6.96
C PHE A 278 -15.08 6.19 6.61
N ARG A 279 -14.15 6.80 7.34
CA ARG A 279 -13.59 8.13 7.06
C ARG A 279 -12.07 8.07 6.98
N THR A 280 -11.47 8.96 6.20
CA THR A 280 -10.01 9.05 6.12
C THR A 280 -9.46 9.87 7.29
N LEU A 281 -8.34 9.41 7.86
CA LEU A 281 -7.52 10.18 8.79
C LEU A 281 -6.13 10.42 8.19
N PRO A 282 -5.51 11.57 8.49
CA PRO A 282 -4.15 11.84 8.04
C PRO A 282 -3.12 11.01 8.81
N ILE A 283 -1.88 11.10 8.38
CA ILE A 283 -0.70 10.48 9.01
C ILE A 283 -0.04 11.51 9.95
N PRO A 284 -0.15 11.42 11.28
CA PRO A 284 0.03 12.53 12.21
C PRO A 284 1.48 12.83 12.65
N HIS A 285 2.50 12.28 11.98
CA HIS A 285 3.89 12.34 12.44
C HIS A 285 4.85 13.08 11.49
N VAL A 286 4.32 13.97 10.65
CA VAL A 286 5.11 14.71 9.68
C VAL A 286 5.73 15.97 10.31
N ARG A 287 7.03 16.19 10.09
CA ARG A 287 7.83 17.29 10.69
C ARG A 287 8.41 18.20 9.63
N ALA A 288 8.58 19.49 9.95
CA ALA A 288 9.37 20.41 9.14
C ALA A 288 10.86 20.06 9.21
N ARG A 289 11.61 20.40 8.15
CA ARG A 289 13.07 20.24 8.14
C ARG A 289 13.70 21.44 8.85
N GLU A 290 14.62 21.20 9.77
CA GLU A 290 15.31 22.30 10.47
C GLU A 290 16.24 23.05 9.53
N LYS A 291 17.06 22.31 8.77
CA LYS A 291 18.00 22.88 7.81
C LYS A 291 18.12 22.00 6.55
N PRO A 292 18.12 22.58 5.34
CA PRO A 292 18.50 21.86 4.14
C PRO A 292 19.97 21.43 4.18
N PRO A 293 20.34 20.32 3.52
CA PRO A 293 21.70 19.84 3.44
C PRO A 293 22.45 20.63 2.35
N GLU A 294 23.78 20.63 2.42
CA GLU A 294 24.61 21.16 1.34
C GLU A 294 24.52 20.25 0.11
N PRO A 295 24.29 20.78 -1.11
CA PRO A 295 23.81 20.02 -2.26
C PRO A 295 24.81 18.99 -2.83
N ALA A 296 26.12 19.06 -2.54
CA ALA A 296 27.08 18.15 -3.16
C ALA A 296 28.11 17.57 -2.17
N PRO A 297 28.42 16.25 -2.24
CA PRO A 297 27.73 15.24 -3.06
C PRO A 297 26.28 15.00 -2.60
N TYR A 298 25.35 14.88 -3.54
CA TYR A 298 23.94 14.62 -3.24
C TYR A 298 23.79 13.25 -2.57
N VAL A 299 22.97 13.18 -1.52
CA VAL A 299 22.70 11.94 -0.78
C VAL A 299 21.38 11.34 -1.24
N VAL A 300 21.47 10.22 -1.95
CA VAL A 300 20.33 9.44 -2.42
C VAL A 300 20.05 8.35 -1.41
N SER A 301 18.84 8.31 -0.87
CA SER A 301 18.53 7.45 0.28
C SER A 301 17.41 6.46 0.02
N TYR A 302 17.53 5.27 0.58
CA TYR A 302 16.41 4.34 0.79
C TYR A 302 16.19 4.19 2.29
N ILE A 303 14.97 4.45 2.76
CA ILE A 303 14.65 4.57 4.18
C ILE A 303 13.58 3.55 4.56
N GLY A 304 13.82 2.87 5.69
CA GLY A 304 13.02 1.74 6.16
C GLY A 304 13.76 0.42 6.01
N ASP A 305 13.24 -0.60 6.69
CA ASP A 305 13.78 -1.95 6.64
C ASP A 305 13.75 -2.57 5.23
N ALA A 306 14.73 -3.43 4.95
CA ALA A 306 14.86 -4.16 3.71
C ALA A 306 13.75 -5.21 3.60
N ARG A 307 12.88 -5.04 2.61
CA ARG A 307 11.77 -5.96 2.32
C ARG A 307 11.49 -6.02 0.82
N VAL A 308 10.98 -7.16 0.36
CA VAL A 308 10.66 -7.37 -1.05
C VAL A 308 9.54 -6.44 -1.51
N GLU A 309 8.48 -6.26 -0.72
CA GLU A 309 7.36 -5.39 -1.08
C GLU A 309 7.72 -3.89 -1.07
N LYS A 310 8.86 -3.52 -0.48
CA LYS A 310 9.41 -2.17 -0.52
C LYS A 310 10.43 -1.98 -1.65
N GLY A 311 10.65 -3.02 -2.46
CA GLY A 311 11.53 -2.96 -3.62
C GLY A 311 13.02 -2.93 -3.30
N PHE A 312 13.44 -3.38 -2.10
CA PHE A 312 14.87 -3.40 -1.75
C PHE A 312 15.75 -4.14 -2.79
N PRO A 313 15.32 -5.26 -3.40
CA PRO A 313 16.11 -5.91 -4.46
C PRO A 313 16.31 -5.05 -5.73
N LEU A 314 15.43 -4.10 -6.01
CA LEU A 314 15.54 -3.20 -7.18
C LEU A 314 16.71 -2.22 -7.04
N LEU A 315 17.27 -2.06 -5.85
CA LEU A 315 18.41 -1.19 -5.61
C LEU A 315 19.68 -1.71 -6.29
N ILE A 316 19.84 -3.02 -6.51
CA ILE A 316 21.05 -3.58 -7.15
C ILE A 316 21.24 -3.04 -8.58
N PRO A 317 20.30 -3.26 -9.53
CA PRO A 317 20.46 -2.74 -10.89
C PRO A 317 20.50 -1.21 -10.93
N LEU A 318 19.83 -0.53 -9.99
CA LEU A 318 19.86 0.92 -9.88
C LEU A 318 21.27 1.43 -9.57
N VAL A 319 21.91 0.94 -8.50
CA VAL A 319 23.26 1.38 -8.12
C VAL A 319 24.22 1.17 -9.29
N GLU A 320 24.13 0.04 -9.98
CA GLU A 320 25.00 -0.25 -11.13
C GLU A 320 24.78 0.74 -12.28
N SER A 321 23.52 1.03 -12.63
CA SER A 321 23.19 1.92 -13.75
C SER A 321 23.63 3.38 -13.56
N VAL A 322 23.68 3.87 -12.32
CA VAL A 322 24.09 5.26 -12.02
C VAL A 322 25.56 5.38 -11.65
N LYS A 323 26.29 4.27 -11.59
CA LYS A 323 27.67 4.23 -11.09
C LYS A 323 28.58 5.18 -11.88
N ALA A 324 28.63 5.01 -13.19
CA ALA A 324 29.53 5.78 -14.05
C ALA A 324 29.18 7.28 -14.11
N SER A 325 27.88 7.62 -14.11
CA SER A 325 27.42 9.00 -14.28
C SER A 325 27.37 9.79 -12.96
N LEU A 326 27.06 9.14 -11.83
CA LEU A 326 26.82 9.81 -10.54
C LEU A 326 27.78 9.41 -9.42
N LEU A 327 28.20 8.15 -9.31
CA LEU A 327 29.02 7.68 -8.17
C LEU A 327 30.51 7.86 -8.43
N ASP A 328 31.00 7.42 -9.59
CA ASP A 328 32.41 7.53 -9.98
C ASP A 328 32.81 9.00 -10.25
N THR A 329 31.84 9.85 -10.58
CA THR A 329 32.02 11.32 -10.69
C THR A 329 31.89 12.06 -9.36
N ASN A 330 31.62 11.34 -8.25
CA ASN A 330 31.38 11.90 -6.92
C ASN A 330 30.28 12.98 -6.89
N LYS A 331 29.31 12.91 -7.81
CA LYS A 331 28.12 13.78 -7.79
C LYS A 331 27.14 13.34 -6.74
N CYS A 332 26.99 12.03 -6.56
CA CYS A 332 26.10 11.42 -5.58
C CYS A 332 26.82 10.38 -4.73
N ARG A 333 26.26 10.14 -3.55
CA ARG A 333 26.47 8.94 -2.74
C ARG A 333 25.12 8.35 -2.36
N ILE A 334 25.10 7.04 -2.13
CA ILE A 334 23.89 6.29 -1.83
C ILE A 334 23.94 5.81 -0.38
N ARG A 335 22.86 6.00 0.38
CA ARG A 335 22.71 5.50 1.76
C ARG A 335 21.45 4.67 1.89
N LEU A 336 21.59 3.40 2.27
CA LEU A 336 20.50 2.44 2.28
C LEU A 336 20.30 1.88 3.69
N GLN A 337 19.12 2.07 4.26
CA GLN A 337 18.71 1.31 5.41
C GLN A 337 18.43 -0.15 5.01
N ALA A 338 19.21 -1.07 5.56
CA ALA A 338 19.33 -2.46 5.12
C ALA A 338 19.16 -3.48 6.27
N ASN A 339 18.59 -3.05 7.41
CA ASN A 339 18.17 -3.94 8.48
C ASN A 339 16.94 -4.76 8.07
N PHE A 340 16.81 -5.96 8.60
CA PHE A 340 15.66 -6.83 8.30
C PHE A 340 14.52 -6.66 9.31
N ASN A 341 13.30 -6.91 8.84
CA ASN A 341 12.08 -6.94 9.65
C ASN A 341 11.90 -8.26 10.41
N THR A 342 12.60 -9.31 9.98
CA THR A 342 12.59 -10.66 10.54
C THR A 342 14.02 -11.12 10.75
N ALA A 343 14.24 -12.03 11.71
CA ALA A 343 15.58 -12.50 12.05
C ALA A 343 16.35 -13.12 10.87
N SER A 344 15.65 -13.75 9.92
CA SER A 344 16.26 -14.35 8.73
C SER A 344 16.35 -13.40 7.54
N GLY A 345 15.54 -12.33 7.51
CA GLY A 345 15.27 -11.56 6.30
C GLY A 345 14.61 -12.38 5.19
N ASP A 346 14.11 -11.68 4.17
CA ASP A 346 13.67 -12.34 2.94
C ASP A 346 14.90 -12.77 2.12
N PRO A 347 14.93 -13.97 1.50
CA PRO A 347 16.09 -14.45 0.76
C PRO A 347 16.58 -13.47 -0.33
N GLU A 348 15.65 -12.83 -1.03
CA GLU A 348 15.94 -11.82 -2.05
C GLU A 348 16.60 -10.56 -1.46
N CYS A 349 16.15 -10.12 -0.29
CA CYS A 349 16.74 -8.98 0.41
C CYS A 349 18.13 -9.31 0.97
N VAL A 350 18.33 -10.54 1.45
CA VAL A 350 19.64 -11.04 1.87
C VAL A 350 20.62 -11.05 0.70
N TYR A 351 20.20 -11.57 -0.45
CA TYR A 351 20.99 -11.55 -1.68
C TYR A 351 21.34 -10.10 -2.08
N ALA A 352 20.34 -9.22 -2.14
CA ALA A 352 20.53 -7.83 -2.53
C ALA A 352 21.51 -7.09 -1.61
N ARG A 353 21.38 -7.27 -0.29
CA ARG A 353 22.30 -6.67 0.68
C ARG A 353 23.74 -7.13 0.48
N ASN A 354 23.94 -8.40 0.14
CA ASN A 354 25.28 -8.94 -0.11
C ASN A 354 25.89 -8.40 -1.41
N GLN A 355 25.09 -8.19 -2.46
CA GLN A 355 25.56 -7.57 -3.70
C GLN A 355 25.92 -6.10 -3.48
N LEU A 356 25.07 -5.34 -2.78
CA LEU A 356 25.31 -3.92 -2.50
C LEU A 356 26.53 -3.69 -1.59
N ARG A 357 26.90 -4.67 -0.76
CA ARG A 357 28.10 -4.61 0.09
C ARG A 357 29.42 -4.68 -0.72
N LEU A 358 29.36 -5.05 -2.00
CA LEU A 358 30.55 -5.10 -2.85
C LEU A 358 31.04 -3.71 -3.28
N TYR A 359 30.21 -2.67 -3.12
CA TYR A 359 30.58 -1.29 -3.41
C TYR A 359 31.34 -0.67 -2.22
N PRO A 360 32.25 0.30 -2.46
CA PRO A 360 32.92 1.04 -1.39
C PRO A 360 31.91 1.83 -0.54
N ASP A 361 32.12 1.88 0.77
CA ASP A 361 31.23 2.58 1.72
C ASP A 361 31.13 4.09 1.41
N GLU A 362 32.14 4.68 0.79
CA GLU A 362 32.12 6.08 0.34
C GLU A 362 31.09 6.34 -0.78
N GLN A 363 30.78 5.31 -1.58
CA GLN A 363 29.78 5.37 -2.65
C GLN A 363 28.42 4.82 -2.20
N VAL A 364 28.40 3.71 -1.46
CA VAL A 364 27.19 3.00 -1.03
C VAL A 364 27.28 2.61 0.45
N GLU A 365 26.66 3.42 1.31
CA GLU A 365 26.61 3.18 2.76
C GLU A 365 25.40 2.29 3.11
N LEU A 366 25.65 1.13 3.74
CA LEU A 366 24.60 0.21 4.20
C LEU A 366 24.40 0.28 5.72
N LEU A 367 23.24 0.75 6.17
CA LEU A 367 22.85 0.76 7.57
C LEU A 367 22.15 -0.57 7.92
N THR A 368 22.89 -1.57 8.36
CA THR A 368 22.38 -2.95 8.53
C THR A 368 21.68 -3.21 9.86
N GLU A 369 21.79 -2.30 10.82
CA GLU A 369 21.15 -2.39 12.13
C GLU A 369 19.91 -1.48 12.21
N PRO A 370 18.90 -1.84 13.02
CA PRO A 370 17.77 -0.94 13.29
C PRO A 370 18.27 0.41 13.84
N LEU A 371 17.78 1.51 13.28
CA LEU A 371 18.17 2.86 13.68
C LEU A 371 17.46 3.31 14.96
N SER A 372 18.16 4.07 15.82
CA SER A 372 17.53 4.87 16.86
C SER A 372 16.68 5.98 16.24
N GLU A 373 15.82 6.63 17.03
CA GLU A 373 15.03 7.78 16.54
C GLU A 373 15.93 8.92 16.03
N GLU A 374 16.98 9.26 16.77
CA GLU A 374 17.92 10.32 16.40
C GLU A 374 18.67 9.96 15.12
N ALA A 375 19.13 8.72 14.99
CA ALA A 375 19.81 8.23 13.79
C ALA A 375 18.87 8.19 12.58
N TYR A 376 17.61 7.81 12.78
CA TYR A 376 16.57 7.82 11.76
C TYR A 376 16.29 9.23 11.23
N TRP A 377 16.05 10.20 12.12
CA TRP A 377 15.79 11.57 11.70
C TRP A 377 17.00 12.21 11.06
N LYS A 378 18.21 11.98 11.60
CA LYS A 378 19.45 12.41 10.96
C LYS A 378 19.61 11.81 9.55
N HIS A 379 19.22 10.56 9.36
CA HIS A 379 19.23 9.94 8.04
C HIS A 379 18.31 10.68 7.07
N ILE A 380 17.04 10.92 7.44
CA ILE A 380 16.10 11.70 6.61
C ILE A 380 16.62 13.11 6.34
N GLU A 381 17.05 13.82 7.39
CA GLU A 381 17.43 15.24 7.33
C GLU A 381 18.73 15.49 6.59
N THR A 382 19.51 14.45 6.29
CA THR A 382 20.71 14.55 5.45
C THR A 382 20.49 14.02 4.03
N SER A 383 19.30 13.48 3.74
CA SER A 383 18.90 13.04 2.40
C SER A 383 18.61 14.24 1.49
N HIS A 384 19.03 14.11 0.24
CA HIS A 384 18.69 15.02 -0.85
C HIS A 384 17.54 14.46 -1.66
N VAL A 385 17.58 13.17 -1.99
CA VAL A 385 16.53 12.46 -2.73
C VAL A 385 16.24 11.16 -2.01
N VAL A 386 14.96 10.76 -1.94
CA VAL A 386 14.58 9.47 -1.36
C VAL A 386 13.91 8.58 -2.41
N LEU A 387 14.46 7.37 -2.56
CA LEU A 387 13.93 6.32 -3.42
C LEU A 387 12.88 5.53 -2.62
N ILE A 388 11.67 5.41 -3.16
CA ILE A 388 10.58 4.65 -2.55
C ILE A 388 10.05 3.64 -3.58
N PRO A 389 10.85 2.62 -3.96
CA PRO A 389 10.55 1.74 -5.09
C PRO A 389 9.54 0.63 -4.73
N TYR A 390 8.47 1.00 -4.05
CA TYR A 390 7.56 0.06 -3.42
C TYR A 390 6.76 -0.75 -4.45
N ASP A 391 6.31 -1.94 -4.07
CA ASP A 391 5.45 -2.74 -4.94
C ASP A 391 4.07 -2.08 -5.08
N HIS A 392 3.69 -1.80 -6.33
CA HIS A 392 2.43 -1.12 -6.64
C HIS A 392 1.20 -1.94 -6.23
N ASN A 393 1.27 -3.28 -6.24
CA ASN A 393 0.15 -4.13 -5.84
C ASN A 393 -0.19 -3.95 -4.35
N ASN A 394 0.84 -3.74 -3.54
CA ASN A 394 0.69 -3.48 -2.11
C ASN A 394 0.32 -2.02 -1.84
N TYR A 395 1.05 -1.07 -2.44
CA TYR A 395 0.90 0.36 -2.16
C TYR A 395 -0.08 1.09 -3.10
N SER A 396 -0.88 0.33 -3.87
CA SER A 396 -1.93 0.87 -4.73
C SER A 396 -2.92 1.71 -3.96
N GLN A 397 -3.27 1.36 -2.72
CA GLN A 397 -4.17 2.15 -1.87
C GLN A 397 -3.57 2.47 -0.50
N ARG A 398 -2.53 1.75 -0.08
CA ARG A 398 -1.90 1.95 1.23
C ARG A 398 -1.07 3.22 1.25
N SER A 399 -1.10 3.89 2.39
CA SER A 399 -0.23 5.02 2.65
C SER A 399 1.25 4.58 2.81
N SER A 400 2.16 5.54 2.68
CA SER A 400 3.58 5.39 3.01
C SER A 400 4.00 6.48 3.98
N GLY A 401 4.38 6.11 5.21
CA GLY A 401 4.88 7.05 6.22
C GLY A 401 6.15 7.77 5.74
N ILE A 402 7.09 7.02 5.15
CA ILE A 402 8.33 7.56 4.58
C ILE A 402 8.03 8.65 3.54
N PHE A 403 7.08 8.41 2.64
CA PHE A 403 6.67 9.40 1.65
C PHE A 403 6.13 10.66 2.31
N ALA A 404 5.22 10.50 3.28
CA ALA A 404 4.63 11.64 3.98
C ALA A 404 5.67 12.45 4.77
N GLU A 405 6.63 11.77 5.42
CA GLU A 405 7.75 12.40 6.11
C GLU A 405 8.66 13.15 5.14
N CYS A 406 8.99 12.57 3.98
CA CYS A 406 9.82 13.21 2.96
C CYS A 406 9.19 14.51 2.45
N LEU A 407 7.90 14.49 2.10
CA LEU A 407 7.21 15.71 1.64
C LEU A 407 7.17 16.78 2.74
N GLY A 408 6.95 16.40 4.01
CA GLY A 408 7.00 17.34 5.12
C GLY A 408 8.38 17.95 5.37
N LYS A 409 9.43 17.17 5.12
CA LYS A 409 10.83 17.61 5.16
C LYS A 409 11.30 18.25 3.85
N GLU A 410 10.40 18.41 2.88
CA GLU A 410 10.68 19.04 1.60
C GLU A 410 11.76 18.30 0.81
N ILE A 411 11.75 16.97 0.87
CA ILE A 411 12.72 16.09 0.19
C ILE A 411 12.05 15.51 -1.06
N PRO A 412 12.61 15.70 -2.26
CA PRO A 412 12.11 15.07 -3.46
C PRO A 412 12.21 13.55 -3.37
N VAL A 413 11.21 12.90 -3.95
CA VAL A 413 11.06 11.43 -3.92
C VAL A 413 10.96 10.86 -5.32
N ILE A 414 11.40 9.62 -5.50
CA ILE A 414 11.13 8.84 -6.71
C ILE A 414 10.23 7.67 -6.33
N VAL A 415 9.04 7.59 -6.93
CA VAL A 415 7.99 6.62 -6.55
C VAL A 415 7.44 5.87 -7.77
N PRO A 416 6.99 4.62 -7.62
CA PRO A 416 6.33 3.88 -8.70
C PRO A 416 4.96 4.47 -9.04
N ALA A 417 4.63 4.46 -10.32
CA ALA A 417 3.28 4.67 -10.83
C ALA A 417 2.28 3.66 -10.23
N GLY A 418 1.00 4.02 -10.20
CA GLY A 418 -0.06 3.14 -9.70
C GLY A 418 -0.14 3.03 -8.18
N THR A 419 0.54 3.90 -7.44
CA THR A 419 0.52 3.92 -5.97
C THR A 419 -0.26 5.10 -5.40
N TRP A 420 -0.58 5.03 -4.10
CA TRP A 420 -1.08 6.21 -3.39
C TRP A 420 -0.10 7.40 -3.51
N MET A 421 1.21 7.13 -3.48
CA MET A 421 2.27 8.14 -3.53
C MET A 421 2.27 8.86 -4.88
N SER A 422 2.23 8.13 -6.01
CA SER A 422 2.19 8.74 -7.34
C SER A 422 0.96 9.65 -7.51
N ARG A 423 -0.19 9.28 -6.94
CA ARG A 423 -1.38 10.15 -6.95
C ARG A 423 -1.19 11.44 -6.18
N GLN A 424 -0.53 11.42 -5.02
CA GLN A 424 -0.26 12.66 -4.27
C GLN A 424 0.63 13.61 -5.09
N LEU A 425 1.66 13.09 -5.76
CA LEU A 425 2.51 13.88 -6.65
C LEU A 425 1.72 14.43 -7.85
N GLN A 426 0.89 13.60 -8.47
CA GLN A 426 0.10 13.97 -9.64
C GLN A 426 -0.99 15.00 -9.30
N SER A 427 -1.67 14.89 -8.16
CA SER A 427 -2.68 15.86 -7.71
C SER A 427 -2.09 17.27 -7.57
N HIS A 428 -0.86 17.39 -7.05
CA HIS A 428 -0.14 18.66 -7.00
C HIS A 428 0.26 19.14 -8.40
N ALA A 429 0.86 18.26 -9.21
CA ALA A 429 1.29 18.59 -10.56
C ALA A 429 0.12 19.08 -11.44
N ASN A 430 -1.06 18.46 -11.32
CA ASN A 430 -2.26 18.80 -12.08
C ASN A 430 -2.64 20.28 -11.92
N GLN A 431 -2.52 20.88 -10.73
CA GLN A 431 -2.90 22.28 -10.51
C GLN A 431 -2.05 23.23 -11.36
N ARG A 432 -0.71 23.06 -11.30
CA ARG A 432 0.22 23.89 -12.08
C ARG A 432 0.14 23.60 -13.58
N LEU A 433 0.01 22.34 -13.96
CA LEU A 433 -0.14 21.96 -15.37
C LEU A 433 -1.44 22.48 -15.98
N ALA A 434 -2.52 22.59 -15.21
CA ALA A 434 -3.75 23.23 -15.67
C ALA A 434 -3.54 24.71 -16.02
N GLU A 435 -2.79 25.45 -15.19
CA GLU A 435 -2.45 26.85 -15.47
C GLU A 435 -1.58 26.98 -16.73
N LEU A 436 -0.54 26.14 -16.85
CA LEU A 436 0.33 26.13 -18.02
C LEU A 436 -0.41 25.73 -19.30
N TYR A 437 -1.30 24.74 -19.20
CA TYR A 437 -2.14 24.30 -20.32
C TYR A 437 -2.96 25.46 -20.90
N GLY A 438 -3.52 26.31 -20.03
CA GLY A 438 -4.31 27.48 -20.42
C GLY A 438 -3.51 28.62 -21.06
N ARG A 439 -2.18 28.66 -20.88
CA ARG A 439 -1.28 29.66 -21.50
C ARG A 439 -0.71 29.20 -22.85
N GLY A 440 -0.63 27.89 -23.08
CA GLY A 440 -0.05 27.32 -24.29
C GLY A 440 -0.96 27.44 -25.52
N ARG A 441 -0.43 27.03 -26.68
CA ARG A 441 -1.22 26.88 -27.91
C ARG A 441 -2.05 25.60 -27.80
N ILE A 442 -3.34 25.75 -27.51
CA ILE A 442 -4.27 24.65 -27.27
C ILE A 442 -4.74 24.02 -28.59
N PHE A 443 -4.64 22.70 -28.67
CA PHE A 443 -5.19 21.83 -29.69
C PHE A 443 -6.18 20.87 -29.02
N ASP A 444 -7.45 20.89 -29.42
CA ASP A 444 -8.45 19.91 -28.98
C ASP A 444 -8.53 18.73 -29.96
N GLN A 445 -9.39 17.74 -29.69
CA GLN A 445 -9.53 16.55 -30.54
C GLN A 445 -9.85 16.86 -32.01
N SER A 446 -10.44 18.02 -32.34
CA SER A 446 -10.73 18.38 -33.74
C SER A 446 -9.47 18.62 -34.57
N HIS A 447 -8.33 18.86 -33.90
CA HIS A 447 -7.01 19.02 -34.51
C HIS A 447 -6.13 17.77 -34.40
N LEU A 448 -6.60 16.71 -33.72
CA LEU A 448 -5.86 15.48 -33.51
C LEU A 448 -6.35 14.45 -34.54
N ALA A 449 -5.44 13.96 -35.39
CA ALA A 449 -5.79 12.86 -36.27
C ALA A 449 -5.88 11.58 -35.42
N ALA A 450 -7.09 11.04 -35.25
CA ALA A 450 -7.28 9.65 -34.86
C ALA A 450 -6.88 8.76 -36.04
N VAL A 451 -5.57 8.50 -36.17
CA VAL A 451 -5.07 7.59 -37.19
C VAL A 451 -5.24 6.16 -36.63
N PRO A 452 -5.97 5.26 -37.31
CA PRO A 452 -5.97 3.85 -36.93
C PRO A 452 -4.53 3.32 -37.08
N ALA A 453 -3.87 2.98 -35.98
CA ALA A 453 -2.52 2.42 -36.04
C ALA A 453 -2.58 0.90 -36.28
N PRO A 454 -1.64 0.34 -37.05
CA PRO A 454 -1.44 -1.10 -37.07
C PRO A 454 -0.99 -1.58 -35.69
N VAL A 455 -1.65 -2.62 -35.19
CA VAL A 455 -1.35 -3.30 -33.92
C VAL A 455 0.11 -3.74 -33.93
N THR A 456 0.91 -3.23 -33.00
CA THR A 456 2.29 -3.71 -32.79
C THR A 456 2.26 -4.88 -31.81
N GLU A 457 2.49 -6.10 -32.31
CA GLU A 457 2.74 -7.28 -31.48
C GLU A 457 4.02 -7.09 -30.67
N GLY A 458 3.92 -7.21 -29.35
CA GLY A 458 5.07 -7.08 -28.44
C GLY A 458 4.79 -6.49 -27.06
N LEU A 459 3.54 -6.36 -26.64
CA LEU A 459 3.15 -5.87 -25.31
C LEU A 459 3.68 -6.80 -24.20
N VAL A 460 4.83 -6.46 -23.62
CA VAL A 460 5.22 -6.97 -22.30
C VAL A 460 4.44 -6.18 -21.26
N ASN A 461 3.55 -6.85 -20.54
CA ASN A 461 2.77 -6.29 -19.44
C ASN A 461 3.66 -6.12 -18.20
N PRO A 462 4.05 -4.89 -17.78
CA PRO A 462 4.90 -4.70 -16.60
C PRO A 462 4.08 -4.69 -15.29
N LEU A 463 2.75 -4.57 -15.37
CA LEU A 463 1.84 -4.37 -14.25
C LEU A 463 0.90 -5.58 -14.10
N GLU A 464 1.43 -6.71 -13.63
CA GLU A 464 0.65 -7.92 -13.33
C GLU A 464 -0.19 -7.77 -12.05
N SER A 465 -1.10 -6.79 -12.01
CA SER A 465 -2.15 -6.72 -10.99
C SER A 465 -3.52 -6.94 -11.63
N ARG A 466 -4.32 -7.86 -11.07
CA ARG A 466 -5.76 -8.04 -11.31
C ARG A 466 -6.65 -6.84 -10.94
N TRP A 467 -6.09 -5.73 -10.45
CA TRP A 467 -6.81 -4.45 -10.44
C TRP A 467 -6.73 -3.75 -11.79
N PHE A 468 -5.67 -4.07 -12.55
CA PHE A 468 -5.63 -3.81 -13.97
C PHE A 468 -6.40 -4.91 -14.68
N ILE A 469 -7.47 -4.46 -15.30
CA ILE A 469 -8.31 -5.31 -16.12
C ILE A 469 -7.49 -5.68 -17.35
N GLU A 470 -7.77 -6.84 -17.96
CA GLU A 470 -7.19 -7.23 -19.25
C GLU A 470 -7.12 -6.00 -20.15
N TRP A 471 -5.90 -5.50 -20.39
CA TRP A 471 -5.70 -4.30 -21.20
C TRP A 471 -6.03 -4.70 -22.63
N GLU A 472 -7.09 -4.11 -23.16
CA GLU A 472 -7.44 -4.23 -24.56
C GLU A 472 -6.41 -3.47 -25.42
N GLU A 473 -6.38 -3.77 -26.73
CA GLU A 473 -5.57 -3.08 -27.74
C GLU A 473 -5.60 -1.54 -27.57
N PRO A 474 -4.53 -0.79 -27.96
CA PRO A 474 -4.56 0.66 -27.89
C PRO A 474 -5.78 1.20 -28.63
N LYS A 475 -6.65 1.95 -27.93
CA LYS A 475 -7.95 2.34 -28.51
C LYS A 475 -7.95 3.73 -29.11
N VAL A 476 -7.06 4.62 -28.66
CA VAL A 476 -6.98 6.00 -29.16
C VAL A 476 -5.53 6.33 -29.44
N ILE A 477 -5.26 6.77 -30.66
CA ILE A 477 -3.97 7.29 -31.09
C ILE A 477 -4.15 8.76 -31.43
N VAL A 478 -3.34 9.59 -30.80
CA VAL A 478 -3.23 11.01 -31.08
C VAL A 478 -1.91 11.23 -31.81
N ALA A 479 -1.96 11.60 -33.09
CA ALA A 479 -0.76 11.94 -33.85
C ALA A 479 -0.80 13.41 -34.31
N THR A 480 0.27 14.16 -34.08
CA THR A 480 0.37 15.55 -34.51
C THR A 480 1.82 15.99 -34.76
N GLY A 481 1.99 17.04 -35.57
CA GLY A 481 3.29 17.69 -35.76
C GLY A 481 3.69 18.51 -34.53
N CYS A 482 4.96 18.47 -34.15
CA CYS A 482 5.50 19.33 -33.11
C CYS A 482 5.85 20.70 -33.71
N PRO A 483 5.35 21.82 -33.16
CA PRO A 483 5.82 23.14 -33.54
C PRO A 483 7.34 23.26 -33.31
N LYS A 484 8.07 23.82 -34.28
CA LYS A 484 9.55 23.92 -34.22
C LYS A 484 10.07 24.70 -33.00
N ASP A 485 9.24 25.60 -32.49
CA ASP A 485 9.50 26.47 -31.36
C ASP A 485 8.96 25.92 -30.04
N ALA A 486 8.28 24.77 -30.03
CA ALA A 486 7.82 24.14 -28.80
C ALA A 486 8.97 23.44 -28.07
N ALA A 487 8.97 23.51 -26.74
CA ALA A 487 9.86 22.72 -25.88
C ALA A 487 9.10 21.68 -25.07
N GLN A 488 7.80 21.90 -24.86
CA GLN A 488 6.97 21.05 -24.04
C GLN A 488 5.60 20.90 -24.71
N ALA A 489 4.95 19.77 -24.46
CA ALA A 489 3.54 19.56 -24.71
C ALA A 489 2.85 19.13 -23.41
N ILE A 490 1.61 19.56 -23.21
CA ILE A 490 0.79 19.20 -22.06
C ILE A 490 -0.41 18.44 -22.57
N PHE A 491 -0.48 17.15 -22.23
CA PHE A 491 -1.64 16.32 -22.52
C PHE A 491 -2.64 16.43 -21.38
N ARG A 492 -3.90 16.72 -21.72
CA ARG A 492 -5.04 16.80 -20.81
C ARG A 492 -5.99 15.64 -21.08
N LEU A 493 -6.37 14.94 -20.02
CA LEU A 493 -7.48 13.99 -19.98
C LEU A 493 -8.63 14.61 -19.19
N ASN A 494 -9.83 14.59 -19.74
CA ASN A 494 -11.05 15.07 -19.10
C ASN A 494 -12.08 13.95 -19.07
N VAL A 495 -12.30 13.37 -17.89
CA VAL A 495 -13.14 12.19 -17.75
C VAL A 495 -13.99 12.26 -16.50
N HIS A 496 -15.16 11.63 -16.56
CA HIS A 496 -16.02 11.44 -15.41
C HIS A 496 -15.71 10.12 -14.74
N GLY A 497 -15.56 10.13 -13.41
CA GLY A 497 -15.30 8.91 -12.67
C GLY A 497 -13.81 8.70 -12.39
N ARG A 498 -13.51 7.51 -11.86
CA ARG A 498 -12.13 7.12 -11.57
C ARG A 498 -11.52 6.40 -12.77
N TRP A 499 -10.46 6.98 -13.30
CA TRP A 499 -9.75 6.44 -14.46
C TRP A 499 -8.28 6.27 -14.15
N GLN A 500 -7.68 5.24 -14.74
CA GLN A 500 -6.24 5.09 -14.83
C GLN A 500 -5.94 4.80 -16.29
N VAL A 501 -5.14 5.67 -16.90
CA VAL A 501 -4.84 5.65 -18.32
C VAL A 501 -3.33 5.61 -18.48
N ARG A 502 -2.83 4.61 -19.19
CA ARG A 502 -1.43 4.57 -19.61
C ARG A 502 -1.34 5.29 -20.95
N LEU A 503 -0.36 6.17 -21.06
CA LEU A 503 0.00 6.86 -22.29
C LEU A 503 1.36 6.33 -22.71
N GLN A 504 1.46 5.77 -23.91
CA GLN A 504 2.75 5.53 -24.55
C GLN A 504 2.98 6.68 -25.53
N ILE A 505 4.10 7.37 -25.36
CA ILE A 505 4.39 8.63 -26.06
C ILE A 505 5.63 8.41 -26.91
N ASP A 506 5.44 8.45 -28.22
CA ASP A 506 6.48 8.34 -29.22
C ASP A 506 6.76 9.72 -29.82
N GLN A 507 8.01 10.17 -29.68
CA GLN A 507 8.53 11.35 -30.37
C GLN A 507 9.33 10.89 -31.58
N ARG A 508 8.99 11.38 -32.77
CA ARG A 508 9.65 11.02 -34.02
C ARG A 508 10.27 12.23 -34.69
N ASN A 509 11.38 12.02 -35.40
CA ASN A 509 12.04 13.09 -36.17
C ASN A 509 11.35 13.32 -37.53
N ALA A 510 11.90 14.22 -38.34
CA ALA A 510 11.36 14.55 -39.66
C ALA A 510 11.34 13.35 -40.64
N ASP A 511 12.22 12.37 -40.43
CA ASP A 511 12.30 11.12 -41.21
C ASP A 511 11.41 10.01 -40.61
N LEU A 512 10.55 10.34 -39.63
CA LEU A 512 9.68 9.42 -38.88
C LEU A 512 10.41 8.39 -38.02
N ALA A 513 11.73 8.52 -37.84
CA ALA A 513 12.50 7.67 -36.93
C ALA A 513 12.19 8.02 -35.48
N LEU A 514 12.06 6.99 -34.63
CA LEU A 514 11.81 7.16 -33.20
C LEU A 514 13.01 7.83 -32.53
N VAL A 515 12.75 8.98 -31.90
CA VAL A 515 13.72 9.75 -31.11
C VAL A 515 13.66 9.33 -29.64
N LEU A 516 12.45 9.25 -29.10
CA LEU A 516 12.19 8.87 -27.72
C LEU A 516 10.85 8.16 -27.63
N ARG A 517 10.79 7.09 -26.84
CA ARG A 517 9.55 6.48 -26.37
C ARG A 517 9.54 6.56 -24.85
N GLU A 518 8.42 7.01 -24.30
CA GLU A 518 8.22 7.06 -22.85
C GLU A 518 6.79 6.63 -22.48
N ASP A 519 6.63 6.13 -21.25
CA ASP A 519 5.34 5.78 -20.69
C ASP A 519 4.93 6.76 -19.57
N ARG A 520 3.64 7.11 -19.53
CA ARG A 520 3.04 8.02 -18.53
C ARG A 520 1.73 7.47 -17.97
N LEU A 521 1.50 7.61 -16.66
CA LEU A 521 0.29 7.10 -15.99
C LEU A 521 -0.48 8.32 -15.61
N LEU A 522 -1.69 8.40 -16.12
CA LEU A 522 -2.59 9.45 -15.77
C LEU A 522 -3.73 8.86 -14.95
N GLU A 523 -3.75 9.19 -13.67
CA GLU A 523 -4.85 8.83 -12.78
C GLU A 523 -5.81 10.02 -12.61
N VAL A 524 -7.10 9.73 -12.72
CA VAL A 524 -8.20 10.65 -12.39
C VAL A 524 -8.96 10.03 -11.23
N THR A 525 -9.07 10.77 -10.13
CA THR A 525 -9.40 10.19 -8.81
C THR A 525 -10.72 10.63 -8.22
N ASP A 526 -11.44 11.57 -8.83
CA ASP A 526 -12.74 12.02 -8.31
C ASP A 526 -13.91 11.34 -9.03
N PRO A 527 -14.64 10.43 -8.35
CA PRO A 527 -15.80 9.77 -8.92
C PRO A 527 -17.05 10.67 -9.02
N LYS A 528 -17.05 11.86 -8.39
CA LYS A 528 -18.26 12.70 -8.23
C LYS A 528 -18.29 13.91 -9.16
N THR A 529 -17.18 14.27 -9.80
CA THR A 529 -17.10 15.45 -10.68
C THR A 529 -16.30 15.14 -11.95
N ALA A 530 -16.57 15.87 -13.04
CA ALA A 530 -15.67 15.88 -14.20
C ALA A 530 -14.32 16.39 -13.70
N THR A 531 -13.30 15.54 -13.75
CA THR A 531 -11.95 15.93 -13.32
C THR A 531 -11.00 15.90 -14.49
N GLN A 532 -10.23 16.98 -14.62
CA GLN A 532 -9.16 17.10 -15.58
C GLN A 532 -7.88 16.61 -14.93
N SER A 533 -7.10 15.81 -15.66
CA SER A 533 -5.73 15.49 -15.29
C SER A 533 -4.79 15.79 -16.43
N TYR A 534 -3.57 16.16 -16.09
CA TYR A 534 -2.57 16.66 -17.01
C TYR A 534 -1.26 15.89 -16.85
N THR A 535 -0.55 15.72 -17.94
CA THR A 535 0.86 15.31 -17.91
C THR A 535 1.68 16.19 -18.83
N LEU A 536 2.92 16.47 -18.41
CA LEU A 536 3.89 17.20 -19.19
C LEU A 536 4.75 16.23 -20.00
N ILE A 537 4.98 16.60 -21.26
CA ILE A 537 5.80 15.88 -22.22
C ILE A 537 6.93 16.83 -22.62
N GLU A 538 8.17 16.47 -22.30
CA GLU A 538 9.35 17.24 -22.72
C GLU A 538 9.70 16.85 -24.16
N LEU A 539 9.70 17.83 -25.07
CA LEU A 539 9.98 17.57 -26.48
C LEU A 539 11.48 17.59 -26.75
N GLN A 540 11.97 16.50 -27.32
CA GLN A 540 13.35 16.41 -27.78
C GLN A 540 13.60 17.40 -28.92
N GLN A 541 14.81 17.96 -29.00
CA GLN A 541 15.13 18.96 -30.02
C GLN A 541 14.93 18.42 -31.45
N ALA A 542 15.12 17.12 -31.66
CA ALA A 542 14.92 16.46 -32.94
C ALA A 542 13.46 16.02 -33.21
N ALA A 543 12.54 16.19 -32.26
CA ALA A 543 11.15 15.79 -32.41
C ALA A 543 10.42 16.70 -33.43
N ALA A 544 9.92 16.09 -34.49
CA ALA A 544 9.09 16.72 -35.51
C ALA A 544 7.61 16.30 -35.41
N SER A 545 7.34 15.14 -34.82
CA SER A 545 5.98 14.68 -34.54
C SER A 545 5.87 13.95 -33.20
N LEU A 546 4.66 13.96 -32.65
CA LEU A 546 4.28 13.33 -31.40
C LEU A 546 3.14 12.36 -31.68
N GLU A 547 3.29 11.11 -31.25
CA GLU A 547 2.27 10.06 -31.29
C GLU A 547 2.00 9.60 -29.86
N ILE A 548 0.76 9.72 -29.40
CA ILE A 548 0.33 9.32 -28.05
C ILE A 548 -0.70 8.21 -28.19
N GLN A 549 -0.35 7.03 -27.70
CA GLN A 549 -1.24 5.88 -27.64
C GLN A 549 -1.82 5.78 -26.24
N VAL A 550 -3.14 5.68 -26.16
CA VAL A 550 -3.89 5.69 -24.91
C VAL A 550 -4.42 4.28 -24.62
N PHE A 551 -4.03 3.75 -23.48
CA PHE A 551 -4.45 2.45 -22.96
C PHE A 551 -5.26 2.63 -21.68
N GLY A 552 -6.31 1.82 -21.48
CA GLY A 552 -7.14 1.87 -20.27
C GLY A 552 -8.35 0.96 -20.36
N TYR A 553 -9.05 0.80 -19.23
CA TYR A 553 -10.28 0.02 -19.15
C TYR A 553 -11.50 0.89 -19.50
N ARG A 554 -12.48 0.32 -20.22
CA ARG A 554 -13.71 1.02 -20.67
C ARG A 554 -13.49 2.28 -21.52
N LEU A 555 -12.41 2.37 -22.31
CA LEU A 555 -12.18 3.57 -23.16
C LEU A 555 -13.31 3.86 -24.18
N MET A 556 -14.29 2.97 -24.37
CA MET A 556 -15.50 3.28 -25.16
C MET A 556 -16.30 4.45 -24.56
N ASP A 557 -16.17 4.73 -23.26
CA ASP A 557 -16.77 5.90 -22.62
C ASP A 557 -15.97 7.20 -22.88
N LEU A 558 -14.83 7.13 -23.58
CA LEU A 558 -13.96 8.27 -23.95
C LEU A 558 -14.19 8.79 -25.39
N GLU A 559 -15.23 8.31 -26.07
CA GLU A 559 -15.55 8.71 -27.45
C GLU A 559 -16.08 10.16 -27.58
N SER A 560 -16.13 10.93 -26.49
CA SER A 560 -16.52 12.34 -26.55
C SER A 560 -15.37 13.22 -27.06
N HIS A 561 -15.72 14.22 -27.87
CA HIS A 561 -14.74 15.13 -28.50
C HIS A 561 -13.94 15.98 -27.49
N ASP A 562 -14.39 16.04 -26.23
CA ASP A 562 -13.77 16.82 -25.16
C ASP A 562 -12.92 15.98 -24.20
N ALA A 563 -12.82 14.66 -24.40
CA ALA A 563 -12.14 13.76 -23.47
C ALA A 563 -10.61 14.00 -23.41
N PHE A 564 -10.03 14.53 -24.48
CA PHE A 564 -8.59 14.77 -24.58
C PHE A 564 -8.28 16.18 -25.06
N GLY A 565 -7.07 16.64 -24.78
CA GLY A 565 -6.54 17.89 -25.33
C GLY A 565 -5.02 17.91 -25.24
N LEU A 566 -4.39 18.69 -26.11
CA LEU A 566 -2.95 18.83 -26.18
C LEU A 566 -2.60 20.31 -26.30
N SER A 567 -1.74 20.82 -25.42
CA SER A 567 -1.29 22.22 -25.48
C SER A 567 0.22 22.26 -25.64
N PHE A 568 0.72 22.95 -26.67
CA PHE A 568 2.16 23.14 -26.86
C PHE A 568 2.62 24.44 -26.20
N VAL A 569 3.71 24.35 -25.45
CA VAL A 569 4.34 25.50 -24.78
C VAL A 569 5.61 25.88 -25.54
N ASP A 570 5.67 27.14 -25.95
CA ASP A 570 6.81 27.70 -26.67
C ASP A 570 8.06 27.65 -25.79
N ARG A 571 9.22 27.38 -26.39
CA ARG A 571 10.51 27.24 -25.70
C ARG A 571 10.91 28.51 -24.92
N LYS A 572 10.45 29.68 -25.35
CA LYS A 572 10.68 30.97 -24.66
C LYS A 572 9.84 31.09 -23.36
N ASP A 573 8.70 30.41 -23.33
CA ASP A 573 7.73 30.40 -22.22
C ASP A 573 7.83 29.11 -21.40
N ALA A 574 8.67 28.17 -21.85
CA ALA A 574 8.93 26.91 -21.18
C ALA A 574 9.72 27.16 -19.90
N GLU A 575 9.02 27.08 -18.78
CA GLU A 575 9.66 27.00 -17.48
C GLU A 575 10.12 25.56 -17.24
N PRO A 576 11.28 25.34 -16.62
CA PRO A 576 11.61 24.02 -16.13
C PRO A 576 10.52 23.63 -15.12
N PHE A 577 9.92 22.46 -15.30
CA PHE A 577 8.88 21.94 -14.45
C PHE A 577 9.46 20.81 -13.60
N ALA A 578 9.43 21.00 -12.30
CA ALA A 578 9.67 19.92 -11.35
C ALA A 578 8.35 19.68 -10.60
N GLY A 579 7.96 18.42 -10.46
CA GLY A 579 6.94 18.06 -9.47
C GLY A 579 7.48 18.15 -8.04
N LEU A 580 6.74 17.60 -7.09
CA LEU A 580 7.26 17.34 -5.74
C LEU A 580 8.26 16.16 -5.71
N GLY A 581 8.40 15.46 -6.83
CA GLY A 581 9.20 14.26 -7.02
C GLY A 581 8.94 13.68 -8.41
N GLU A 582 9.46 12.48 -8.66
CA GLU A 582 9.35 11.78 -9.95
C GLU A 582 8.56 10.48 -9.82
N ILE A 583 7.86 10.12 -10.91
CA ILE A 583 7.05 8.90 -11.02
C ILE A 583 7.67 8.01 -12.10
N TYR A 584 7.95 6.76 -11.78
CA TYR A 584 8.50 5.78 -12.74
C TYR A 584 7.52 4.64 -13.02
N PHE A 585 7.63 4.07 -14.22
CA PHE A 585 6.90 2.87 -14.66
C PHE A 585 7.75 1.61 -14.54
N GLY A 586 8.92 1.69 -15.16
CA GLY A 586 9.94 0.67 -15.15
C GLY A 586 11.07 1.07 -14.21
N ALA A 587 11.65 0.10 -13.51
CA ALA A 587 12.79 0.37 -12.63
C ALA A 587 14.02 0.90 -13.42
N ASP A 588 14.07 0.63 -14.72
CA ASP A 588 15.06 1.13 -15.68
C ASP A 588 14.96 2.64 -15.95
N GLU A 589 13.84 3.30 -15.62
CA GLU A 589 13.70 4.75 -15.76
C GLU A 589 14.30 5.53 -14.58
N ILE A 590 14.40 4.90 -13.41
CA ILE A 590 14.85 5.55 -12.17
C ILE A 590 16.20 6.28 -12.32
N PRO A 591 17.22 5.75 -13.03
CA PRO A 591 18.50 6.43 -13.21
C PRO A 591 18.35 7.80 -13.88
N ALA A 592 17.61 7.88 -14.99
CA ALA A 592 17.41 9.14 -15.71
C ALA A 592 16.60 10.15 -14.88
N LEU A 593 15.59 9.67 -14.13
CA LEU A 593 14.81 10.51 -13.23
C LEU A 593 15.65 11.05 -12.08
N LEU A 594 16.57 10.24 -11.54
CA LEU A 594 17.49 10.65 -10.51
C LEU A 594 18.48 11.70 -11.03
N GLU A 595 19.05 11.49 -12.21
CA GLU A 595 19.92 12.47 -12.87
C GLU A 595 19.20 13.81 -13.09
N ARG A 596 17.92 13.78 -13.49
CA ARG A 596 17.07 14.97 -13.62
C ARG A 596 16.89 15.70 -12.29
N ILE A 597 16.54 14.98 -11.21
CA ILE A 597 16.38 15.59 -9.89
C ILE A 597 17.70 16.24 -9.43
N VAL A 598 18.83 15.58 -9.65
CA VAL A 598 20.16 16.12 -9.31
C VAL A 598 20.47 17.38 -10.12
N ALA A 599 20.21 17.37 -11.43
CA ALA A 599 20.45 18.51 -12.30
C ALA A 599 19.56 19.72 -11.99
N HIS A 600 18.36 19.50 -11.44
CA HIS A 600 17.36 20.54 -11.16
C HIS A 600 16.96 20.60 -9.68
N TYR A 601 17.85 20.23 -8.77
CA TYR A 601 17.53 20.03 -7.35
C TYR A 601 16.87 21.24 -6.68
N ASP A 602 17.39 22.44 -6.95
CA ASP A 602 16.88 23.69 -6.36
C ASP A 602 15.43 23.96 -6.76
N LEU A 603 15.03 23.54 -7.97
CA LEU A 603 13.66 23.69 -8.44
C LEU A 603 12.70 22.74 -7.68
N TYR A 604 13.05 21.46 -7.52
CA TYR A 604 12.25 20.53 -6.70
C TYR A 604 12.12 21.06 -5.26
N ARG A 605 13.22 21.54 -4.69
CA ARG A 605 13.24 22.13 -3.34
C ARG A 605 12.32 23.34 -3.23
N ALA A 606 12.31 24.23 -4.23
CA ALA A 606 11.42 25.40 -4.24
C ALA A 606 9.93 24.98 -4.29
N GLN A 607 9.57 23.99 -5.11
CA GLN A 607 8.20 23.47 -5.18
C GLN A 607 7.77 22.82 -3.86
N LEU A 608 8.65 21.99 -3.28
CA LEU A 608 8.40 21.35 -2.00
C LEU A 608 8.28 22.35 -0.85
N ALA A 609 9.07 23.42 -0.84
CA ALA A 609 8.97 24.48 0.17
C ALA A 609 7.63 25.22 0.10
N ALA A 610 7.06 25.41 -1.11
CA ALA A 610 5.73 25.98 -1.28
C ALA A 610 4.61 25.03 -0.81
N PHE A 611 4.75 23.73 -1.07
CA PHE A 611 3.75 22.72 -0.72
C PHE A 611 3.81 22.24 0.74
N GLY A 612 5.01 22.16 1.31
CA GLY A 612 5.30 21.56 2.61
C GLY A 612 4.44 22.07 3.77
N PRO A 613 4.15 23.38 3.91
CA PRO A 613 3.29 23.90 4.97
C PRO A 613 1.88 23.31 4.97
N GLU A 614 1.23 23.21 3.80
CA GLU A 614 -0.11 22.62 3.67
C GLU A 614 -0.09 21.15 4.04
N TRP A 615 0.88 20.40 3.50
CA TRP A 615 1.07 18.99 3.78
C TRP A 615 1.28 18.72 5.28
N ARG A 616 2.14 19.52 5.93
CA ARG A 616 2.39 19.43 7.38
C ARG A 616 1.15 19.78 8.20
N CYS A 617 0.36 20.76 7.78
CA CYS A 617 -0.88 21.12 8.46
C CYS A 617 -1.85 19.93 8.48
N LEU A 618 -2.07 19.30 7.32
CA LEU A 618 -2.91 18.11 7.19
C LEU A 618 -2.37 16.92 8.00
N HIS A 619 -1.07 16.65 7.89
CA HIS A 619 -0.38 15.50 8.49
C HIS A 619 0.22 15.77 9.88
N SER A 620 -0.30 16.77 10.58
CA SER A 620 0.05 17.06 11.98
C SER A 620 -0.85 16.31 12.96
N GLY A 621 -0.43 16.25 14.23
CA GLY A 621 -1.31 15.81 15.32
C GLY A 621 -2.60 16.65 15.39
N ALA A 622 -2.51 17.97 15.22
CA ALA A 622 -3.68 18.85 15.19
C ALA A 622 -4.63 18.53 14.02
N GLY A 623 -4.08 18.39 12.80
CA GLY A 623 -4.84 17.98 11.61
C GLY A 623 -5.54 16.63 11.80
N PHE A 624 -4.90 15.70 12.51
CA PHE A 624 -5.49 14.42 12.89
C PHE A 624 -6.65 14.58 13.89
N MET A 625 -6.50 15.40 14.93
CA MET A 625 -7.57 15.66 15.90
C MET A 625 -8.76 16.41 15.29
N LYS A 626 -8.49 17.31 14.33
CA LYS A 626 -9.50 17.96 13.49
C LYS A 626 -10.29 16.93 12.68
N ALA A 627 -9.61 16.00 12.01
CA ALA A 627 -10.24 14.94 11.23
C ALA A 627 -11.08 13.96 12.09
N LEU A 628 -10.77 13.84 13.38
CA LEU A 628 -11.59 13.11 14.36
C LEU A 628 -12.85 13.86 14.81
N ASN A 629 -13.00 15.14 14.41
CA ASN A 629 -14.04 16.08 14.86
C ASN A 629 -14.01 16.31 16.38
N LEU A 630 -12.83 16.60 16.96
CA LEU A 630 -12.65 16.82 18.40
C LEU A 630 -12.31 18.26 18.80
N GLU A 631 -12.08 19.17 17.84
CA GLU A 631 -11.78 20.58 18.13
C GLU A 631 -13.01 21.34 18.69
N THR A 632 -14.22 20.96 18.25
CA THR A 632 -15.48 21.69 18.51
C THR A 632 -16.34 21.12 19.65
N ALA A 633 -15.79 20.29 20.55
CA ALA A 633 -16.57 19.57 21.58
C ALA A 633 -16.68 20.28 22.94
#